data_AF-A0A258M6W0-F1
#
_entry.id   AF-A0A258M6W0-F1
#
_cell.length_a   1.000
_cell.length_b   1.000
_cell.length_c   1.000
_cell.angle_alpha   90.00
_cell.angle_beta   90.00
_cell.angle_gamma   90.00
#
_symmetry.space_group_name_H-M   'P 1'
#
loop_
_entity.id
_entity.type
_entity.pdbx_description
1 polymer ?
#
loop_
_entity_poly.entity_id
_entity_poly.type
_entity_poly.pdbx_seq_one_letter_code
_entity_poly.pdbx_strand_id
1 'polypeptide(L)' 'FQRVNLFIDKAKSTFSKARILDKSNNITEVKMSGLNLNATVAESKFVFNKSKYPKDVEILD' A
#
# COMPACT_ATOMS: atom_id res chain seq x y z
N PHE A 1 -4.57 -14.15 8.43
CA PHE A 1 -3.38 -14.68 7.75
C PHE A 1 -2.88 -15.91 8.49
N GLN A 2 -2.23 -16.84 7.78
CA GLN A 2 -1.51 -17.99 8.35
C GLN A 2 -0.01 -17.72 8.40
N ARG A 3 0.54 -17.14 7.33
CA ARG A 3 1.97 -16.86 7.19
C ARG A 3 2.19 -15.60 6.37
N VAL A 4 3.16 -14.79 6.78
CA VAL A 4 3.64 -13.63 6.03
C VAL A 4 5.14 -13.81 5.80
N ASN A 5 5.57 -13.74 4.54
CA ASN A 5 6.98 -13.72 4.18
C ASN A 5 7.33 -12.31 3.72
N LEU A 6 8.32 -11.71 4.38
CA LEU A 6 8.75 -10.34 4.13
C LEU A 6 10.15 -10.34 3.54
N PHE A 7 10.32 -9.60 2.45
CA PHE A 7 11.57 -9.53 1.71
C PHE A 7 12.15 -8.13 1.87
N ILE A 8 13.38 -8.04 2.37
CA ILE A 8 14.07 -6.78 2.66
C ILE A 8 15.17 -6.58 1.62
N ASP A 9 15.16 -5.42 0.96
CA ASP A 9 16.32 -4.88 0.27
C ASP A 9 17.27 -4.31 1.34
N LYS A 10 18.35 -5.04 1.62
CA LYS A 10 19.33 -4.67 2.64
C LYS A 10 20.16 -3.45 2.26
N ALA A 11 20.37 -3.19 0.98
CA ALA A 11 21.16 -2.04 0.53
C ALA A 11 20.42 -0.72 0.78
N LYS A 12 19.09 -0.76 0.68
CA LYS A 12 18.21 0.40 0.90
C LYS A 12 17.56 0.41 2.28
N SER A 13 17.68 -0.67 3.04
CA SER A 13 16.98 -0.90 4.30
C SER A 13 15.46 -0.76 4.16
N THR A 14 14.89 -1.28 3.07
CA THR A 14 13.45 -1.16 2.74
C THR A 14 12.80 -2.50 2.40
N PHE A 15 11.48 -2.59 2.54
CA PHE A 15 10.70 -3.73 2.06
C PHE A 15 10.61 -3.73 0.54
N SER A 16 10.87 -4.87 -0.10
CA SER A 16 10.80 -5.02 -1.55
C SER A 16 9.62 -5.89 -1.99
N LYS A 17 9.22 -6.85 -1.15
CA LYS A 17 8.09 -7.75 -1.41
C LYS A 17 7.48 -8.25 -0.11
N ALA A 18 6.18 -8.52 -0.13
CA ALA A 18 5.48 -9.32 0.87
C ALA A 18 4.70 -10.45 0.18
N ARG A 19 4.76 -11.66 0.72
CA ARG A 19 3.93 -12.79 0.30
C ARG A 19 3.07 -13.25 1.48
N ILE A 20 1.77 -13.02 1.37
CA ILE A 20 0.79 -13.25 2.42
C ILE A 20 0.00 -14.51 2.07
N LEU A 21 -0.01 -15.49 2.97
CA LEU A 21 -0.90 -16.65 2.93
C LEU A 21 -2.05 -16.38 3.89
N ASP A 22 -3.28 -16.31 3.38
CA ASP A 22 -4.48 -16.11 4.21
C ASP A 22 -4.95 -17.41 4.87
N LYS A 23 -6.02 -17.37 5.69
CA LYS A 23 -6.59 -18.54 6.38
C LYS A 23 -7.35 -19.50 5.45
N SER A 24 -7.67 -19.04 4.25
CA SER A 24 -8.37 -19.79 3.21
C SER A 24 -7.40 -20.40 2.19
N ASN A 25 -6.10 -20.37 2.48
CA ASN A 25 -5.00 -20.80 1.62
C ASN A 25 -4.79 -19.98 0.33
N ASN A 26 -5.38 -18.78 0.22
CA ASN A 26 -5.07 -17.87 -0.86
C ASN A 26 -3.71 -17.19 -0.62
N ILE A 27 -3.01 -16.93 -1.72
CA ILE A 27 -1.72 -16.23 -1.70
C ILE A 27 -1.89 -14.86 -2.36
N THR A 28 -1.52 -13.82 -1.64
CA THR A 28 -1.40 -12.46 -2.16
C THR A 28 0.07 -12.06 -2.16
N GLU A 29 0.57 -11.62 -3.32
CA GLU A 29 1.91 -11.06 -3.45
C GLU A 29 1.85 -9.55 -3.68
N VAL A 30 2.62 -8.81 -2.89
CA VAL A 30 2.76 -7.35 -3.02
C VAL A 30 4.23 -7.07 -3.31
N LYS A 31 4.51 -6.42 -4.44
CA LYS A 31 5.87 -6.01 -4.84
C LYS A 31 5.96 -4.49 -4.84
N MET A 32 7.01 -3.95 -4.21
CA MET A 32 7.27 -2.52 -4.20
C MET A 32 8.24 -2.14 -5.32
N SER A 33 7.91 -1.10 -6.09
CA SER A 33 8.76 -0.51 -7.12
C SER A 33 8.76 1.01 -6.99
N GLY A 34 9.88 1.65 -7.35
CA GLY A 34 9.97 3.12 -7.40
C GLY A 34 9.85 3.85 -6.05
N LEU A 35 10.19 3.19 -4.93
CA LEU A 35 10.07 3.80 -3.60
C LEU A 35 11.03 5.00 -3.43
N ASN A 36 10.49 6.16 -3.08
CA ASN A 36 11.24 7.36 -2.73
C ASN A 36 11.03 7.69 -1.25
N LEU A 37 12.08 7.52 -0.44
CA LEU A 37 12.04 7.76 1.01
C LEU A 37 12.14 9.25 1.38
N ASN A 38 12.51 10.11 0.44
CA ASN A 38 12.76 11.53 0.68
C ASN A 38 11.65 12.43 0.12
N ALA A 39 10.55 11.85 -0.36
CA ALA A 39 9.44 12.61 -0.90
C ALA A 39 8.75 13.40 0.22
N THR A 40 8.65 14.72 0.07
CA THR A 40 7.81 15.55 0.95
C THR A 40 6.35 15.39 0.54
N VAL A 41 5.53 14.82 1.42
CA VAL A 41 4.10 14.59 1.17
C VAL A 41 3.28 15.48 2.10
N ALA A 42 2.43 16.33 1.53
CA ALA A 42 1.56 17.22 2.30
C ALA A 42 0.44 16.45 3.02
N GLU A 43 0.08 16.87 4.24
CA GLU A 43 -0.96 16.23 5.06
C GLU A 43 -2.33 16.14 4.37
N SER A 44 -2.66 17.14 3.54
CA SER A 44 -3.90 17.19 2.76
C SER A 44 -4.05 16.04 1.75
N LYS A 45 -2.99 15.24 1.52
CA LYS A 45 -3.07 14.00 0.74
C LYS A 45 -3.70 12.83 1.49
N PHE A 46 -3.76 12.90 2.82
CA PHE A 46 -4.34 11.88 3.69
C PHE A 46 -5.78 12.20 4.14
N VAL A 47 -6.30 13.36 3.72
CA VAL A 47 -7.70 13.76 3.95
C VAL A 47 -8.50 13.51 2.68
N PHE A 48 -9.62 12.80 2.81
CA PHE A 48 -10.55 12.61 1.71
C PHE A 48 -11.07 13.97 1.23
N ASN A 49 -10.99 14.21 -0.08
CA ASN A 49 -11.50 15.43 -0.68
C ASN A 49 -12.51 15.06 -1.78
N LYS A 50 -13.80 15.25 -1.48
CA LYS A 50 -14.92 15.01 -2.41
C LYS A 50 -14.75 15.72 -3.75
N SER A 51 -14.14 16.90 -3.77
CA SER A 51 -13.95 17.67 -5.01
C SER A 51 -12.98 17.02 -6.00
N LYS A 52 -12.20 16.02 -5.56
CA LYS A 52 -11.29 15.26 -6.42
C LYS A 52 -11.95 14.07 -7.10
N TYR A 53 -13.21 13.79 -6.81
CA TYR A 53 -13.97 12.69 -7.39
C TYR A 53 -15.01 13.23 -8.39
N PRO A 54 -15.40 12.42 -9.40
CA PRO A 54 -16.48 12.77 -10.30
C PRO A 54 -17.77 13.15 -9.55
N LYS A 55 -18.56 14.07 -10.12
CA LYS A 55 -19.72 14.67 -9.45
C LYS A 55 -20.87 13.69 -9.20
N ASP A 56 -20.87 12.59 -9.92
CA ASP A 56 -21.82 11.49 -9.90
C ASP A 56 -21.43 10.38 -8.91
N VAL A 57 -20.33 10.52 -8.16
CA VAL A 57 -19.95 9.57 -7.12
C VAL A 57 -20.78 9.78 -5.85
N GLU A 58 -21.50 8.74 -5.47
CA GLU A 58 -22.18 8.64 -4.18
C GLU A 58 -21.16 8.34 -3.07
N ILE A 59 -21.28 9.04 -1.94
CA ILE A 59 -20.48 8.79 -0.75
C ILE A 59 -21.41 8.09 0.25
N LEU A 60 -21.01 6.91 0.69
CA LEU A 60 -21.65 6.18 1.76
C LEU A 60 -20.83 6.41 3.04
N ASP A 61 -21.48 6.95 4.06
CA ASP A 61 -20.93 7.20 5.40
C ASP A 61 -21.50 6.18 6.39
#